data_AF-A0A958DDI5-F1
#
_entry.id   AF-A0A958DDI5-F1
#
_cell.length_a   1.000
_cell.length_b   1.000
_cell.length_c   1.000
_cell.angle_alpha   90.00
_cell.angle_beta   90.00
_cell.angle_gamma   90.00
#
_symmetry.space_group_name_H-M   'P 1'
#
loop_
_entity.id
_entity.type
_entity.pdbx_description
1 polymer ?
#
loop_
_entity_poly.entity_id
_entity_poly.type
_entity_poly.pdbx_seq_one_letter_code
_entity_poly.pdbx_strand_id
1 'polypeptide(L)'
;MLDLLFTGISVVATGPIPPVDQAYLFEARQLQALSLIVHIPFVCFGIAFPIMVLYAEWRYLQSGDRVFRELARRWSKVMISLFAVGVVTGTILSFELGMLWPGFMATYASVFGLGFALEGFSFFVEAIFIAIYVYGWD
;
A
#
# COMPACT_ATOMS: atom_id res chain seq x y z
N MET A 1 30.98 -18.79 -6.76
CA MET A 1 30.49 -17.39 -6.88
C MET A 1 28.96 -17.34 -6.87
N LEU A 2 28.26 -18.28 -7.50
CA LEU A 2 26.81 -18.46 -7.34
C LEU A 2 26.40 -18.95 -5.93
N ASP A 3 27.26 -19.71 -5.24
CA ASP A 3 26.96 -20.22 -3.89
C ASP A 3 26.92 -19.14 -2.79
N LEU A 4 27.58 -18.00 -3.03
CA LEU A 4 27.57 -16.82 -2.13
C LEU A 4 26.27 -15.99 -2.24
N LEU A 5 25.55 -16.11 -3.37
CA LEU A 5 24.25 -15.46 -3.57
C LEU A 5 23.11 -16.23 -2.89
N PHE A 6 23.21 -17.56 -2.79
CA PHE A 6 22.20 -18.39 -2.13
C PHE A 6 22.41 -18.55 -0.62
N THR A 7 23.65 -18.41 -0.12
CA THR A 7 23.93 -18.45 1.33
C THR A 7 23.44 -17.22 2.09
N GLY A 8 23.16 -16.10 1.41
CA GLY A 8 22.51 -14.94 2.02
C GLY A 8 21.00 -15.10 2.26
N ILE A 9 20.37 -16.13 1.66
CA ILE A 9 18.92 -16.39 1.73
C ILE A 9 18.58 -17.43 2.82
N SER A 10 19.57 -18.16 3.34
CA SER A 10 19.35 -19.34 4.19
C SER A 10 19.40 -19.08 5.71
N VAL A 11 19.49 -17.84 6.19
CA VAL A 11 19.28 -17.55 7.62
C VAL A 11 17.79 -17.32 7.87
N VAL A 12 16.99 -18.36 7.66
CA VAL A 12 15.74 -18.50 8.42
C VAL A 12 16.18 -18.84 9.84
N ALA A 13 15.84 -18.00 10.81
CA ALA A 13 16.11 -18.28 12.21
C ALA A 13 15.42 -19.61 12.59
N THR A 14 16.18 -20.71 12.62
CA THR A 14 15.72 -22.04 13.01
C THR A 14 15.77 -22.26 14.53
N GLY A 15 16.03 -21.19 15.30
CA GLY A 15 16.05 -21.21 16.76
C GLY A 15 14.64 -21.10 17.36
N PRO A 16 14.45 -21.53 18.63
CA PRO A 16 13.20 -21.31 19.35
C PRO A 16 12.89 -19.81 19.39
N ILE A 17 11.66 -19.43 19.08
CA ILE A 17 11.21 -18.05 19.19
C ILE A 17 11.37 -17.64 20.66
N PRO A 18 12.20 -16.62 20.97
CA PRO A 18 12.38 -16.18 22.35
C PRO A 18 11.03 -15.75 22.93
N PRO A 19 10.79 -15.96 24.24
CA PRO A 19 9.55 -15.53 24.87
C PRO A 19 9.35 -14.02 24.65
N VAL A 20 8.10 -13.65 24.34
CA VAL A 20 7.74 -12.25 24.07
C VAL A 20 7.77 -11.48 25.40
N ASP A 21 8.87 -10.77 25.65
CA ASP A 21 9.06 -9.92 26.82
C ASP A 21 8.98 -8.44 26.40
N GLN A 22 7.75 -7.98 26.16
CA GLN A 22 7.46 -6.60 25.78
C GLN A 22 6.41 -6.03 26.74
N ALA A 23 6.81 -5.03 27.53
CA ALA A 23 5.92 -4.39 28.50
C ALA A 23 4.75 -3.62 27.85
N TYR A 24 4.90 -3.21 26.59
CA TYR A 24 3.96 -2.36 25.85
C TYR A 24 3.06 -3.13 24.86
N LEU A 25 2.91 -4.45 25.02
CA LEU A 25 2.16 -5.28 24.06
C LEU A 25 0.72 -4.84 23.86
N PHE A 26 0.08 -4.37 24.93
CA PHE A 26 -1.32 -3.96 24.85
C PHE A 26 -1.45 -2.67 24.04
N GLU A 27 -0.59 -1.69 24.32
CA GLU A 27 -0.50 -0.41 23.65
C GLU A 27 -0.12 -0.58 22.18
N ALA A 28 0.85 -1.45 21.88
CA ALA A 28 1.23 -1.80 20.52
C ALA A 28 0.05 -2.36 19.72
N ARG A 29 -0.74 -3.27 20.31
CA ARG A 29 -1.93 -3.82 19.65
C ARG A 29 -2.99 -2.77 19.40
N GLN A 30 -3.24 -1.88 20.37
CA GLN A 30 -4.24 -0.82 20.23
C GLN A 30 -3.85 0.21 19.17
N LEU A 31 -2.58 0.63 19.15
CA LEU A 31 -2.06 1.57 18.16
C LEU A 31 -2.12 0.99 16.75
N GLN A 32 -1.63 -0.24 16.54
CA GLN A 32 -1.70 -0.92 15.25
C GLN A 32 -3.15 -1.09 14.78
N ALA A 33 -4.07 -1.43 15.70
CA ALA A 33 -5.49 -1.57 15.38
C ALA A 33 -6.11 -0.25 14.93
N LEU A 34 -5.81 0.86 15.62
CA LEU A 34 -6.28 2.19 15.23
C LEU A 34 -5.78 2.56 13.83
N SER A 35 -4.48 2.39 13.57
CA SER A 35 -3.88 2.70 12.27
C SER A 35 -4.45 1.85 11.15
N LEU A 36 -4.71 0.56 11.38
CA LEU A 36 -5.39 -0.32 10.42
C LEU A 36 -6.85 0.10 10.18
N ILE A 37 -7.61 0.44 11.22
CA ILE A 37 -9.00 0.91 11.09
C ILE A 37 -9.07 2.16 10.22
N VAL A 38 -8.09 3.06 10.33
CA VAL A 38 -8.01 4.26 9.49
C VAL A 38 -7.56 3.91 8.07
N HIS A 39 -6.53 3.08 7.90
CA HIS A 39 -5.92 2.85 6.59
C HIS A 39 -6.76 1.98 5.66
N ILE A 40 -7.34 0.88 6.16
CA ILE A 40 -8.04 -0.12 5.32
C ILE A 40 -9.18 0.47 4.47
N PRO A 41 -10.05 1.37 5.00
CA PRO A 41 -11.04 2.05 4.17
C PRO A 41 -10.43 2.82 2.99
N PHE A 42 -9.31 3.52 3.20
CA PHE A 42 -8.62 4.24 2.13
C PHE A 42 -8.01 3.29 1.10
N VAL A 43 -7.53 2.11 1.49
CA VAL A 43 -7.05 1.08 0.56
C VAL A 43 -8.21 0.57 -0.32
N CYS A 44 -9.37 0.27 0.28
CA CYS A 44 -10.55 -0.18 -0.46
C CYS A 44 -10.98 0.87 -1.51
N PHE A 45 -11.00 2.14 -1.14
CA PHE A 45 -11.29 3.22 -2.09
C PHE A 45 -10.16 3.45 -3.10
N GLY A 46 -8.91 3.30 -2.67
CA GLY A 46 -7.72 3.42 -3.51
C GLY A 46 -7.73 2.43 -4.66
N ILE A 47 -8.25 1.21 -4.47
CA ILE A 47 -8.39 0.20 -5.53
C ILE A 47 -9.65 0.42 -6.38
N ALA A 48 -10.76 0.84 -5.76
CA ALA A 48 -12.05 0.97 -6.44
C ALA A 48 -12.12 2.17 -7.40
N PHE A 49 -11.58 3.33 -7.00
CA PHE A 49 -11.71 4.58 -7.75
C PHE A 49 -10.96 4.59 -9.09
N PRO A 50 -9.72 4.09 -9.20
CA PRO A 50 -9.01 3.98 -10.48
C PRO A 50 -9.79 3.15 -11.51
N ILE A 51 -10.37 2.02 -11.08
CA ILE A 51 -11.19 1.17 -11.95
C ILE A 51 -12.44 1.93 -12.41
N MET A 52 -13.12 2.63 -11.50
CA MET A 52 -14.31 3.43 -11.82
C MET A 52 -14.00 4.56 -12.81
N VAL A 53 -12.91 5.29 -12.60
CA VAL A 53 -12.47 6.38 -13.49
C VAL A 53 -12.08 5.82 -14.86
N LEU A 54 -11.33 4.72 -14.89
CA LEU A 54 -10.96 4.04 -16.13
C LEU A 54 -12.20 3.57 -16.90
N TYR A 55 -13.20 3.01 -16.21
CA TYR A 55 -14.46 2.60 -16.82
C TYR A 55 -15.24 3.78 -17.41
N ALA A 56 -15.33 4.90 -16.68
CA ALA A 56 -15.98 6.11 -17.16
C ALA A 56 -15.28 6.67 -18.41
N GLU A 57 -13.94 6.72 -18.40
CA GLU A 57 -13.16 7.16 -19.56
C GLU A 57 -13.35 6.24 -20.76
N TRP A 58 -13.26 4.92 -20.57
CA TRP A 58 -13.50 3.94 -21.61
C TRP A 58 -14.89 4.07 -22.23
N ARG A 59 -15.92 4.32 -21.39
CA ARG A 59 -17.29 4.51 -21.88
C ARG A 59 -17.46 5.80 -22.65
N TYR A 60 -16.77 6.87 -22.27
CA TYR A 60 -16.69 8.11 -23.04
C TYR A 60 -16.07 7.85 -24.42
N LEU A 61 -14.93 7.15 -24.48
CA LEU A 61 -14.26 6.85 -25.76
C LEU A 61 -15.13 6.03 -26.72
N GLN A 62 -16.02 5.17 -26.20
CA GLN A 62 -16.95 4.41 -27.04
C GLN A 62 -18.22 5.17 -27.44
N SER A 63 -18.79 5.96 -26.54
CA SER A 63 -20.08 6.63 -26.77
C SER A 63 -19.97 8.04 -27.33
N GLY A 64 -18.85 8.72 -27.10
CA GLY A 64 -18.70 10.15 -27.33
C GLY A 64 -19.48 11.03 -26.35
N ASP A 65 -20.17 10.45 -25.35
CA ASP A 65 -21.02 11.21 -24.42
C ASP A 65 -20.16 11.96 -23.39
N ARG A 66 -20.22 13.29 -23.47
CA ARG A 66 -19.43 14.21 -22.65
C ARG A 66 -19.73 14.07 -21.15
N VAL A 67 -20.88 13.52 -20.76
CA VAL A 67 -21.21 13.25 -19.36
C VAL A 67 -20.19 12.31 -18.73
N PHE A 68 -19.79 11.25 -19.43
CA PHE A 68 -18.79 10.29 -18.92
C PHE A 68 -17.40 10.91 -18.79
N ARG A 69 -17.02 11.82 -19.69
CA ARG A 69 -15.76 12.56 -19.60
C ARG A 69 -15.73 13.49 -18.38
N GLU A 70 -16.81 14.22 -18.15
CA GLU A 70 -16.92 15.08 -16.96
C GLU A 70 -16.92 14.27 -15.66
N LEU A 71 -17.57 13.11 -15.67
CA LEU A 71 -17.56 12.15 -14.58
C LEU A 71 -16.11 11.70 -14.30
N ALA A 72 -15.40 11.21 -15.29
CA ALA A 72 -14.00 10.76 -15.16
C ALA A 72 -13.10 11.87 -14.62
N ARG A 73 -13.21 13.10 -15.14
CA ARG A 73 -12.42 14.27 -14.67
C ARG A 73 -12.76 14.71 -13.25
N ARG A 74 -14.01 14.60 -12.81
CA ARG A 74 -14.39 14.95 -11.43
C ARG A 74 -13.93 13.90 -10.43
N TRP A 75 -14.15 12.62 -10.75
CA TRP A 75 -13.76 11.52 -9.88
C TRP A 75 -12.25 11.33 -9.81
N SER A 76 -11.50 11.69 -10.85
CA SER A 76 -10.03 11.65 -10.81
C SER A 76 -9.42 12.59 -9.76
N LYS A 77 -10.04 13.76 -9.53
CA LYS A 77 -9.66 14.69 -8.45
C LYS A 77 -9.91 14.09 -7.06
N VAL A 78 -11.00 13.35 -6.88
CA VAL A 78 -11.29 12.66 -5.62
C VAL A 78 -10.32 11.50 -5.42
N MET A 79 -10.04 10.74 -6.48
CA MET A 79 -9.09 9.63 -6.50
C MET A 79 -7.70 10.06 -6.05
N ILE A 80 -7.14 11.16 -6.58
CA ILE A 80 -5.80 11.63 -6.17
C ILE A 80 -5.76 12.08 -4.70
N SER A 81 -6.84 12.69 -4.18
CA SER A 81 -6.92 13.07 -2.76
C SER A 81 -6.97 11.85 -1.83
N LEU A 82 -7.79 10.85 -2.17
CA LEU A 82 -7.88 9.59 -1.41
C LEU A 82 -6.55 8.84 -1.45
N PHE A 83 -5.93 8.78 -2.63
CA PHE A 83 -4.63 8.16 -2.83
C PHE A 83 -3.57 8.80 -1.94
N ALA A 84 -3.49 10.13 -1.89
CA ALA A 84 -2.54 10.85 -1.04
C ALA A 84 -2.68 10.51 0.45
N VAL A 85 -3.91 10.43 0.97
CA VAL A 85 -4.15 10.00 2.37
C VAL A 85 -3.76 8.54 2.58
N GLY A 86 -4.02 7.68 1.58
CA GLY A 86 -3.56 6.30 1.54
C GLY A 86 -2.04 6.18 1.67
N VAL A 87 -1.26 6.96 0.91
CA VAL A 87 0.22 6.98 0.97
C VAL A 87 0.68 7.24 2.41
N VAL A 88 0.15 8.29 3.04
CA VAL A 88 0.58 8.74 4.37
C VAL A 88 0.26 7.69 5.43
N THR A 89 -0.97 7.20 5.42
CA THR A 89 -1.43 6.19 6.40
C THR A 89 -0.72 4.84 6.23
N GLY A 90 -0.44 4.42 5.00
CA GLY A 90 0.33 3.21 4.72
C GLY A 90 1.80 3.31 5.14
N THR A 91 2.41 4.49 4.94
CA THR A 91 3.77 4.76 5.41
C THR A 91 3.87 4.62 6.93
N ILE A 92 2.89 5.17 7.66
CA ILE A 92 2.81 5.03 9.13
C ILE A 92 2.76 3.54 9.53
N LEU A 93 1.89 2.74 8.90
CA LEU A 93 1.77 1.31 9.21
C LEU A 93 3.06 0.52 8.96
N SER A 94 3.81 0.84 7.90
CA SER A 94 5.10 0.21 7.62
C SER A 94 6.12 0.47 8.74
N PHE A 95 6.15 1.69 9.28
CA PHE A 95 7.00 2.03 10.43
C PHE A 95 6.49 1.40 11.72
N GLU A 96 5.18 1.40 11.97
CA GLU A 96 4.57 0.75 13.14
C GLU A 96 4.89 -0.74 13.17
N LEU A 97 4.84 -1.44 12.03
CA LEU A 97 5.20 -2.85 11.96
C LEU A 97 6.66 -3.10 12.37
N GLY A 98 7.57 -2.20 11.99
CA GLY A 98 8.99 -2.26 12.37
C GLY A 98 9.24 -1.94 13.84
N MET A 99 8.56 -0.93 14.39
CA MET A 99 8.80 -0.44 15.75
C MET A 99 8.07 -1.23 16.83
N LEU A 100 6.81 -1.60 16.58
CA LEU A 100 5.95 -2.27 17.56
C LEU A 100 6.18 -3.79 17.58
N TRP A 101 6.64 -4.38 16.47
CA TRP A 101 6.78 -5.83 16.30
C TRP A 101 8.21 -6.27 15.93
N PRO A 102 9.26 -5.89 16.71
CA PRO A 102 10.66 -6.17 16.37
C PRO A 102 10.98 -7.68 16.31
N GLY A 103 10.41 -8.50 17.21
CA GLY A 103 10.62 -9.95 17.19
C GLY A 103 10.00 -10.62 15.96
N PHE A 104 8.81 -10.18 15.55
CA PHE A 104 8.15 -10.65 14.34
C PHE A 104 8.96 -10.28 13.08
N MET A 105 9.41 -9.02 12.99
CA MET A 105 10.22 -8.57 11.86
C MET A 105 11.60 -9.25 11.83
N ALA A 106 12.23 -9.52 12.98
CA ALA A 106 13.50 -10.25 13.01
C ALA A 106 13.38 -11.66 12.41
N THR A 107 12.24 -12.34 12.58
CA THR A 107 12.03 -13.70 12.07
C THR A 107 11.46 -13.72 10.65
N TYR A 108 10.51 -12.84 10.33
CA TYR A 108 9.70 -12.94 9.12
C TYR A 108 9.90 -11.80 8.11
N ALA A 109 10.76 -10.81 8.37
CA ALA A 109 10.97 -9.70 7.45
C ALA A 109 11.46 -10.13 6.06
N SER A 110 12.18 -11.26 5.93
CA SER A 110 12.62 -11.75 4.62
C SER A 110 11.45 -12.15 3.71
N VAL A 111 10.35 -12.65 4.28
CA VAL A 111 9.15 -13.07 3.54
C VAL A 111 8.23 -11.87 3.31
N PHE A 112 7.89 -11.14 4.37
CA PHE A 112 6.98 -9.99 4.28
C PHE A 112 7.61 -8.80 3.55
N GLY A 113 8.93 -8.62 3.66
CA GLY A 113 9.66 -7.53 3.01
C GLY A 113 9.55 -7.58 1.49
N LEU A 114 9.53 -8.77 0.88
CA LEU A 114 9.29 -8.91 -0.55
C LEU A 114 7.86 -8.47 -0.92
N GLY A 115 6.87 -8.83 -0.12
CA GLY A 115 5.48 -8.41 -0.30
C GLY A 115 5.34 -6.88 -0.25
N PHE A 116 5.91 -6.24 0.78
CA PHE A 116 5.93 -4.78 0.91
C PHE A 116 6.69 -4.08 -0.22
N ALA A 117 7.78 -4.67 -0.72
CA ALA A 117 8.52 -4.13 -1.85
C ALA A 117 7.70 -4.16 -3.15
N LEU A 118 6.99 -5.26 -3.41
CA LEU A 118 6.10 -5.39 -4.57
C LEU A 118 4.90 -4.46 -4.47
N GLU A 119 4.30 -4.34 -3.29
CA GLU A 119 3.24 -3.38 -3.02
C GLU A 119 3.72 -1.95 -3.28
N GLY A 120 4.86 -1.55 -2.69
CA GLY A 120 5.43 -0.22 -2.87
C GLY A 120 5.78 0.10 -4.33
N PHE A 121 6.30 -0.87 -5.09
CA PHE A 121 6.54 -0.70 -6.52
C PHE A 121 5.24 -0.49 -7.30
N SER A 122 4.23 -1.34 -7.06
CA SER A 122 2.94 -1.28 -7.74
C SER A 122 2.24 0.04 -7.46
N PHE A 123 2.27 0.46 -6.19
CA PHE A 123 1.72 1.72 -5.72
C PHE A 123 2.43 2.94 -6.31
N PHE A 124 3.77 2.90 -6.44
CA PHE A 124 4.52 3.99 -7.05
C PHE A 124 4.22 4.13 -8.54
N VAL A 125 4.11 3.01 -9.27
CA VAL A 125 3.69 3.01 -10.67
C VAL A 125 2.28 3.60 -10.80
N GLU A 126 1.35 3.15 -9.97
CA GLU A 126 -0.02 3.71 -9.92
C GLU A 126 -0.01 5.22 -9.64
N ALA A 127 0.79 5.68 -8.67
CA ALA A 127 0.91 7.10 -8.33
C ALA A 127 1.35 7.96 -9.53
N ILE A 128 2.34 7.49 -10.30
CA ILE A 128 2.82 8.17 -11.50
C ILE A 128 1.70 8.30 -12.53
N PHE A 129 1.00 7.21 -12.84
CA PHE A 129 -0.06 7.22 -13.84
C PHE A 129 -1.28 8.02 -13.39
N ILE A 130 -1.65 7.97 -12.11
CA ILE A 130 -2.69 8.82 -11.54
C ILE A 130 -2.32 10.29 -11.70
N ALA A 131 -1.08 10.68 -11.35
CA ALA A 131 -0.63 12.06 -11.51
C ALA A 131 -0.68 12.52 -12.97
N ILE A 132 -0.12 11.73 -13.89
CA ILE A 132 -0.18 12.01 -15.33
C ILE A 132 -1.63 12.15 -15.80
N TYR A 133 -2.51 11.25 -15.38
CA TYR A 133 -3.92 11.30 -15.79
C TYR A 133 -4.64 12.53 -15.23
N VAL A 134 -4.44 12.89 -13.96
CA VAL A 134 -5.11 14.06 -13.35
C VAL A 134 -4.58 15.38 -13.92
N TYR A 135 -3.29 15.48 -14.22
CA TYR A 135 -2.68 16.72 -14.72
C TYR A 135 -2.61 16.80 -16.25
N GLY A 136 -2.83 15.71 -16.98
CA GLY A 136 -2.77 15.68 -18.45
C GLY A 136 -4.07 16.04 -19.18
N TRP A 137 -5.07 16.56 -18.46
CA TRP A 137 -6.37 16.93 -19.05
C TRP A 137 -6.37 18.27 -19.80
N ASP A 138 -5.37 19.13 -19.54
CA ASP A 138 -5.21 20.45 -20.12
C ASP A 138 -3.95 20.49 -21.01
#